data_AF-A0A944JKK0-F1
#
_entry.id   AF-A0A944JKK0-F1
#
_cell.length_a   1.000
_cell.length_b   1.000
_cell.length_c   1.000
_cell.angle_alpha   90.00
_cell.angle_beta   90.00
_cell.angle_gamma   90.00
#
_symmetry.space_group_name_H-M   'P 1'
#
loop_
_entity.id
_entity.type
_entity.pdbx_description
1 polymer ?
#
loop_
_entity_poly.entity_id
_entity_poly.type
_entity_poly.pdbx_seq_one_letter_code
_entity_poly.pdbx_strand_id
1 'polypeptide(L)' 'MCCQLARTLHATGVIERSVGRTVPVIVHELEYYEMIARRTEAANPPGLVNEFTAWVRNG' A
#
# COMPACT_ATOMS: atom_id res chain seq x y z
N MET A 1 12.35 -3.21 -3.19
CA MET A 1 12.92 -2.35 -2.13
C MET A 1 11.84 -1.51 -1.43
N CYS A 2 11.00 -0.77 -2.17
CA CYS A 2 9.90 0.04 -1.60
C CYS A 2 8.84 -0.75 -0.80
N CYS A 3 8.38 -1.90 -1.29
CA CYS A 3 7.36 -2.69 -0.55
C CYS A 3 7.88 -3.20 0.80
N GLN A 4 9.17 -3.56 0.88
CA GLN A 4 9.77 -3.99 2.15
C GLN A 4 9.90 -2.81 3.13
N LEU A 5 10.29 -1.63 2.65
CA LEU A 5 10.31 -0.43 3.47
C LEU A 5 8.91 -0.12 4.02
N ALA A 6 7.88 -0.08 3.15
CA ALA A 6 6.51 0.18 3.56
C ALA A 6 6.02 -0.82 4.62
N ARG A 7 6.28 -2.12 4.41
CA ARG A 7 6.00 -3.16 5.40
C ARG A 7 6.71 -2.93 6.73
N THR A 8 7.98 -2.55 6.72
CA THR A 8 8.72 -2.25 7.95
C THR A 8 8.14 -1.04 8.67
N LEU A 9 7.74 0.01 7.95
CA LEU A 9 7.13 1.20 8.54
C LEU A 9 5.76 0.90 9.16
N HIS A 10 4.99 -0.01 8.56
CA HIS A 10 3.77 -0.57 9.17
C HIS A 10 4.10 -1.41 10.42
N ALA A 11 4.99 -2.39 10.30
CA ALA A 11 5.32 -3.32 11.37
C ALA A 11 5.95 -2.65 12.60
N THR A 12 6.68 -1.55 12.39
CA THR A 12 7.30 -0.77 13.48
C THR A 12 6.39 0.33 14.02
N GLY A 13 5.16 0.46 13.49
CA GLY A 13 4.18 1.47 13.91
C GLY A 13 4.57 2.90 13.57
N VAL A 14 5.55 3.12 12.69
CA VAL A 14 5.98 4.47 12.30
C VAL A 14 4.84 5.22 11.61
N ILE A 15 4.11 4.55 10.71
CA ILE A 15 2.99 5.15 9.97
C ILE A 15 1.91 5.64 10.94
N GLU A 16 1.49 4.80 11.87
CA GLU A 16 0.47 5.14 12.85
C GLU A 16 0.91 6.28 13.77
N ARG A 17 2.16 6.27 14.26
CA ARG A 17 2.67 7.37 15.09
C ARG A 17 2.76 8.70 14.34
N SER A 18 3.07 8.67 13.04
CA SER A 18 3.22 9.88 12.23
C SER A 18 1.88 10.45 11.74
N VAL A 19 0.90 9.58 11.43
CA VAL A 19 -0.37 9.98 10.81
C VAL A 19 -1.54 9.95 11.82
N GLY A 20 -1.35 9.32 12.97
CA GLY A 20 -2.37 9.14 14.02
C GLY A 20 -3.33 7.97 13.77
N ARG A 21 -3.15 7.22 12.68
CA ARG A 21 -3.93 6.02 12.33
C ARG A 21 -3.18 5.18 11.31
N THR A 22 -3.58 3.91 11.16
CA THR A 22 -3.11 3.07 10.06
C THR A 22 -3.69 3.58 8.73
N VAL A 23 -2.83 3.83 7.73
CA VAL A 23 -3.23 4.31 6.39
C VAL A 23 -2.57 3.50 5.27
N PRO A 24 -3.23 3.35 4.11
CA PRO A 24 -2.63 2.75 2.91
C PRO A 24 -1.34 3.44 2.46
N VAL A 25 -0.35 2.65 2.06
CA VAL A 25 0.84 3.11 1.32
C VAL A 25 0.70 2.69 -0.14
N ILE A 26 0.47 3.64 -1.04
CA ILE A 26 0.31 3.36 -2.47
C ILE A 26 1.69 3.34 -3.14
N VAL A 27 2.02 2.25 -3.83
CA VAL A 27 3.23 2.19 -4.65
C VAL A 27 2.91 2.85 -5.99
N HIS A 28 3.34 4.10 -6.17
CA HIS A 28 3.05 4.87 -7.37
C HIS A 28 4.03 4.54 -8.52
N GLU A 29 3.50 4.39 -9.73
CA GLU A 29 4.24 4.36 -11.00
C GLU A 29 3.52 5.25 -12.04
N LEU A 30 4.16 5.58 -13.17
CA LEU A 30 3.57 6.44 -14.20
C LEU A 30 2.28 5.85 -14.80
N GLU A 31 2.17 4.52 -14.85
CA GLU A 31 1.00 3.81 -15.35
C GLU A 31 0.43 2.89 -14.24
N TYR A 32 -0.89 2.92 -14.06
CA TYR A 32 -1.60 2.10 -13.08
C TYR A 32 -2.17 0.84 -13.75
N TYR A 33 -1.37 -0.22 -13.81
CA TYR A 33 -1.76 -1.55 -14.29
C TYR A 33 -1.75 -2.57 -13.15
N GLU A 34 -2.20 -3.81 -13.39
CA GLU A 34 -2.34 -4.88 -12.36
C GLU A 34 -1.09 -5.07 -11.48
N MET A 35 0.11 -4.78 -11.99
CA MET A 35 1.34 -4.83 -11.18
C MET A 35 1.37 -3.81 -10.05
N ILE A 36 0.73 -2.64 -10.22
CA ILE A 36 0.61 -1.62 -9.17
C ILE A 36 -0.36 -2.05 -8.09
N ALA A 37 -1.47 -2.70 -8.45
CA ALA A 37 -2.35 -3.32 -7.47
C ALA A 37 -1.59 -4.35 -6.62
N ARG A 38 -0.87 -5.28 -7.27
CA ARG A 38 -0.08 -6.32 -6.58
C ARG A 38 1.05 -5.76 -5.70
N ARG A 39 1.78 -4.75 -6.19
CA ARG A 39 2.86 -4.11 -5.41
C ARG A 39 2.31 -3.35 -4.21
N THR A 40 1.14 -2.73 -4.37
CA THR A 40 0.43 -2.03 -3.29
C THR A 40 -0.10 -3.01 -2.26
N GLU A 41 -0.66 -4.15 -2.67
CA GLU A 41 -1.03 -5.25 -1.76
C GLU A 41 0.18 -5.75 -0.96
N ALA A 42 1.29 -6.02 -1.64
CA ALA A 42 2.52 -6.51 -1.00
C ALA A 42 3.20 -5.50 -0.06
N ALA A 43 2.89 -4.22 -0.17
CA ALA A 43 3.44 -3.16 0.66
C ALA A 43 2.67 -2.93 1.97
N ASN A 44 1.45 -3.47 2.09
CA ASN A 44 0.51 -3.12 3.15
C ASN A 44 0.03 -4.35 3.93
N PRO A 45 -0.46 -4.16 5.16
CA PRO A 45 -1.24 -5.18 5.86
C PRO A 45 -2.41 -5.69 5.01
N PRO A 46 -2.78 -6.98 5.13
CA PRO A 46 -3.90 -7.55 4.39
C PRO A 46 -5.19 -6.74 4.60
N GLY A 47 -5.93 -6.49 3.51
CA GLY A 47 -7.20 -5.78 3.55
C GLY A 47 -7.12 -4.26 3.52
N LEU A 48 -5.98 -3.66 3.90
CA LEU A 48 -5.87 -2.21 4.05
C LEU A 48 -6.02 -1.45 2.72
N VAL A 49 -5.69 -2.10 1.60
CA VAL A 49 -5.69 -1.49 0.26
C VAL A 49 -6.79 -2.02 -0.66
N ASN A 50 -7.77 -2.75 -0.13
CA ASN A 50 -8.81 -3.41 -0.93
C ASN A 50 -9.56 -2.43 -1.83
N GLU A 51 -9.95 -1.27 -1.30
CA GLU A 51 -10.66 -0.25 -2.07
C GLU A 51 -9.82 0.27 -3.25
N PHE A 52 -8.55 0.57 -3.01
CA PHE A 52 -7.63 1.03 -4.05
C PHE A 52 -7.41 -0.05 -5.13
N THR A 53 -7.15 -1.29 -4.71
CA THR A 53 -6.89 -2.39 -5.66
C THR A 53 -8.12 -2.75 -6.50
N ALA A 54 -9.32 -2.64 -5.92
CA ALA A 54 -10.57 -2.80 -6.66
C ALA A 54 -10.75 -1.68 -7.69
N TRP A 55 -10.42 -0.44 -7.34
CA TRP A 55 -10.45 0.68 -8.29
C TRP A 55 -9.47 0.48 -9.46
N VAL A 56 -8.21 0.09 -9.19
CA VAL A 56 -7.22 -0.17 -10.26
C VAL A 56 -7.66 -1.28 -11.20
N ARG A 57 -8.31 -2.34 -10.69
CA ARG A 57 -8.71 -3.51 -11.48
C ARG A 57 -9.99 -3.33 -12.30
N ASN A 58 -10.85 -2.40 -11.87
CA ASN A 58 -12.14 -2.13 -12.52
C ASN A 58 -12.10 -0.88 -13.42
N GLY A 59 -10.94 -0.21 -13.52
CA GLY A 59 -10.70 0.97 -14.35
C GLY A 59 -10.21 0.65 -15.75
#